data_AF-A0A085LR72-F1
#
_entry.id   AF-A0A085LR72-F1
#
_cell.length_a   1.000
_cell.length_b   1.000
_cell.length_c   1.000
_cell.angle_alpha   90.00
_cell.angle_beta   90.00
_cell.angle_gamma   90.00
#
_symmetry.space_group_name_H-M   'P 1'
#
loop_
_entity.id
_entity.type
_entity.pdbx_description
1 polymer ?
#
loop_
_entity_poly.entity_id
_entity_poly.type
_entity_poly.pdbx_seq_one_letter_code
_entity_poly.pdbx_strand_id
1 'polypeptide(L)'
;MMGTLDGMVDLALAICDQEYLGQELERIRRTFRENGYPAHLIDSIIRRKLEGRTREKIPASGPRLILPYYAGLGEKIKRLGKRVVFTVWFKGNWTLRSILRNDKVKVPSDQCPGAVYEIKCECSASYIGETGNTLAHRFQEHMKSLTRYSSALNRLNGGPPNTSRGRPPTLDPRDWTEQATQTSAVAQHAAQCTGQMQAKVLCRESRFMIRKIKEALYIKHNSNINRDHGTAVSDSWVNVIRATNCCLVLEPPNLDNNQA
;
A
#
# COMPACT_ATOMS: atom_id res chain seq x y z
N MET A 1 5.08 -24.19 27.42
CA MET A 1 5.99 -24.36 28.58
C MET A 1 7.46 -24.53 28.19
N MET A 2 7.82 -25.29 27.15
CA MET A 2 9.21 -25.33 26.63
C MET A 2 9.78 -23.95 26.29
N GLY A 3 8.94 -23.05 25.74
CA GLY A 3 9.34 -21.67 25.44
C GLY A 3 9.70 -20.82 26.67
N THR A 4 9.23 -21.18 27.87
CA THR A 4 9.57 -20.45 29.11
C THR A 4 11.00 -20.78 29.53
N LEU A 5 11.38 -22.06 29.51
CA LEU A 5 12.77 -22.48 29.78
C LEU A 5 13.72 -21.94 28.70
N ASP A 6 13.35 -22.03 27.42
CA ASP A 6 14.16 -21.45 26.34
C ASP A 6 14.36 -19.93 26.55
N GLY A 7 13.30 -19.20 26.91
CA GLY A 7 13.36 -17.76 27.14
C GLY A 7 14.16 -17.35 28.38
N MET A 8 14.08 -18.11 29.48
CA MET A 8 14.87 -17.84 30.69
C MET A 8 16.36 -18.09 30.46
N VAL A 9 16.71 -19.14 29.71
CA VAL A 9 18.11 -19.41 29.32
C VAL A 9 18.63 -18.34 28.36
N ASP A 10 17.82 -17.90 27.40
CA ASP A 10 18.19 -16.79 26.49
C ASP A 10 18.42 -15.48 27.25
N LEU A 11 17.58 -15.18 28.25
CA LEU A 11 17.71 -14.01 29.10
C LEU A 11 18.98 -14.06 29.95
N ALA A 12 19.27 -15.21 30.56
CA ALA A 12 20.48 -15.41 31.34
C ALA A 12 21.74 -15.21 30.48
N LEU A 13 21.77 -15.77 29.27
CA LEU A 13 22.89 -15.60 28.34
C LEU A 13 23.07 -14.17 27.83
N ALA A 14 21.99 -13.39 27.78
CA ALA A 14 22.01 -12.02 27.25
C ALA A 14 22.32 -10.95 28.31
N ILE A 15 21.96 -11.19 29.58
CA ILE A 15 21.97 -10.17 30.64
C ILE A 15 22.96 -10.49 31.76
N CYS A 16 23.23 -11.75 32.07
CA CYS A 16 24.12 -12.09 33.17
C CYS A 16 25.59 -11.90 32.77
N ASP A 17 26.36 -11.27 33.67
CA ASP A 17 27.81 -11.25 33.55
C ASP A 17 28.38 -12.67 33.63
N GLN A 18 29.51 -12.88 32.95
CA GLN A 18 30.11 -14.20 32.76
C GLN A 18 30.45 -14.92 34.07
N GLU A 19 30.73 -14.15 35.13
CA GLU A 19 31.01 -14.66 36.48
C GLU A 19 29.77 -15.25 37.19
N TYR A 20 28.57 -14.73 36.89
CA TYR A 20 27.31 -15.15 37.53
C TYR A 20 26.44 -16.07 36.65
N LEU A 21 26.77 -16.19 35.37
CA LEU A 21 26.01 -16.98 34.40
C LEU A 21 25.87 -18.46 34.83
N GLY A 22 26.92 -19.07 35.35
CA GLY A 22 26.88 -20.45 35.83
C GLY A 22 25.89 -20.65 36.98
N GLN A 23 25.83 -19.70 37.91
CA GLN A 23 24.93 -19.75 39.07
C GLN A 23 23.47 -19.54 38.63
N GLU A 24 23.23 -18.63 37.69
CA GLU A 24 21.87 -18.39 37.19
C GLU A 24 21.34 -19.59 36.38
N LEU A 25 22.17 -20.23 35.57
CA LEU A 25 21.78 -21.46 34.87
C LEU A 25 21.43 -22.59 35.84
N GLU A 26 22.15 -22.71 36.96
CA GLU A 26 21.84 -23.71 37.98
C GLU A 26 20.54 -23.38 38.75
N ARG A 27 20.27 -22.08 39.00
CA ARG A 27 19.00 -21.62 39.54
C ARG A 27 17.83 -21.98 38.61
N ILE A 28 18.00 -21.78 37.31
CA ILE A 28 17.02 -22.18 36.29
C ILE A 28 16.83 -23.70 36.31
N ARG A 29 17.91 -24.50 36.36
CA ARG A 29 17.80 -25.98 36.46
C ARG A 29 16.98 -26.41 37.67
N ARG A 30 17.26 -25.82 38.83
CA ARG A 30 16.57 -26.14 40.08
C ARG A 30 15.08 -25.84 40.00
N THR A 31 14.71 -24.63 39.61
CA THR A 31 13.31 -24.20 39.49
C THR A 31 12.52 -25.09 38.56
N PHE A 32 13.07 -25.50 37.41
CA PHE A 32 12.35 -26.39 36.49
C PHE A 32 12.31 -27.84 36.98
N ARG A 33 13.33 -28.33 37.68
CA ARG A 33 13.29 -29.67 38.31
C ARG A 33 12.23 -29.74 39.43
N GLU A 34 12.15 -28.71 40.27
CA GLU A 34 11.14 -28.60 41.34
C GLU A 34 9.71 -28.53 40.78
N ASN A 35 9.54 -27.95 39.60
CA ASN A 35 8.28 -27.95 38.86
C ASN A 35 8.00 -29.26 38.08
N GLY A 36 8.77 -30.33 38.33
CA GLY A 36 8.54 -31.66 37.78
C GLY A 36 9.04 -31.90 36.35
N TYR A 37 9.91 -31.04 35.82
CA TYR A 37 10.46 -31.23 34.48
C TYR A 37 11.60 -32.25 34.47
N PRO A 38 11.67 -33.15 33.47
CA PRO A 38 12.74 -34.14 33.38
C PRO A 38 14.13 -33.49 33.24
N ALA A 39 15.10 -33.93 34.05
CA ALA A 39 16.45 -33.36 34.06
C ALA A 39 17.13 -33.40 32.67
N HIS A 40 17.00 -34.52 31.94
CA HIS A 40 17.58 -34.68 30.60
C HIS A 40 17.07 -33.63 29.60
N LEU A 41 15.81 -33.20 29.75
CA LEU A 41 15.18 -32.21 28.87
C LEU A 41 15.75 -30.81 29.14
N ILE A 42 15.88 -30.46 30.43
CA ILE A 42 16.44 -29.19 30.87
C ILE A 42 17.90 -29.08 30.41
N ASP A 43 18.68 -30.12 30.70
CA ASP A 43 20.11 -30.17 30.40
C ASP A 43 20.33 -30.13 28.88
N SER A 44 19.47 -30.81 28.10
CA SER A 44 19.52 -30.75 26.64
C SER A 44 19.21 -29.36 26.08
N ILE A 45 18.32 -28.59 26.70
CA ILE A 45 17.99 -27.23 26.25
C ILE A 45 19.15 -26.28 26.56
N ILE A 46 19.63 -26.30 27.81
CA ILE A 46 20.73 -25.44 28.26
C ILE A 46 21.97 -25.70 27.42
N ARG A 47 22.33 -26.97 27.22
CA ARG A 47 23.44 -27.38 26.38
C ARG A 47 23.30 -26.87 24.94
N ARG A 48 22.12 -27.08 24.32
CA ARG A 48 21.85 -26.62 22.95
C ARG A 48 21.97 -25.10 22.78
N LYS A 49 21.69 -24.33 23.85
CA LYS A 49 21.79 -22.86 23.86
C LYS A 49 23.23 -22.40 24.10
N LEU A 50 23.94 -23.00 25.04
CA LEU A 50 25.35 -22.73 25.35
C LEU A 50 26.28 -23.09 24.19
N GLU A 51 26.08 -24.26 23.59
CA GLU A 51 26.86 -24.73 22.45
C GLU A 51 26.58 -23.91 21.18
N GLY A 52 25.60 -23.00 21.23
CA GLY A 52 25.21 -22.19 20.10
C GLY A 52 24.92 -23.08 18.90
N ARG A 53 23.69 -23.59 18.77
CA ARG A 53 23.22 -23.82 17.40
C ARG A 53 23.07 -22.45 16.73
N THR A 54 24.18 -21.92 16.27
CA THR A 54 24.34 -21.43 14.91
C THR A 54 23.84 -22.56 14.00
N ARG A 55 22.51 -22.73 13.92
CA ARG A 55 21.97 -22.66 12.57
C ARG A 55 22.42 -21.30 12.13
N GLU A 56 23.59 -21.24 11.48
CA GLU A 56 23.82 -20.22 10.48
C GLU A 56 22.50 -20.23 9.72
N LYS A 57 21.68 -19.20 9.96
CA LYS A 57 20.66 -18.87 9.00
C LYS A 57 21.54 -18.54 7.81
N ILE A 58 21.79 -19.54 6.97
CA ILE A 58 22.31 -19.33 5.62
C ILE A 58 21.49 -18.14 5.18
N PRO A 59 22.11 -16.95 5.03
CA PRO A 59 21.37 -15.81 4.55
C PRO A 59 20.75 -16.35 3.28
N ALA A 60 19.42 -16.37 3.19
CA ALA A 60 18.78 -16.81 1.97
C ALA A 60 19.25 -15.80 0.92
N SER A 61 20.33 -16.14 0.22
CA SER A 61 21.16 -15.25 -0.60
C SER A 61 20.48 -15.03 -1.94
N GLY A 62 19.19 -14.73 -1.86
CA GLY A 62 18.27 -15.01 -2.93
C GLY A 62 16.98 -14.26 -2.75
N PRO A 63 16.35 -13.83 -3.86
CA PRO A 63 15.11 -13.08 -3.79
C PRO A 63 14.03 -13.88 -3.05
N ARG A 64 13.20 -13.17 -2.28
CA ARG A 64 12.05 -13.76 -1.58
C ARG A 64 10.79 -13.50 -2.38
N LEU A 65 10.17 -14.58 -2.84
CA LEU A 65 8.93 -14.54 -3.61
C LEU A 65 7.74 -14.83 -2.68
N ILE A 66 6.75 -13.93 -2.65
CA ILE A 66 5.52 -14.07 -1.84
C ILE A 66 4.35 -14.31 -2.79
N LEU A 67 3.71 -15.48 -2.71
CA LEU A 67 2.60 -15.88 -3.59
C LEU A 67 1.40 -16.36 -2.78
N PRO A 68 0.17 -16.27 -3.29
CA PRO A 68 -0.94 -17.06 -2.76
C PRO A 68 -0.61 -18.57 -2.83
N TYR A 69 -1.09 -19.33 -1.85
CA TYR A 69 -0.95 -20.78 -1.88
C TYR A 69 -1.96 -21.39 -2.87
N TYR A 70 -1.44 -22.14 -3.85
CA TYR A 70 -2.24 -22.95 -4.76
C TYR A 70 -1.79 -24.40 -4.62
N ALA A 71 -2.71 -25.30 -4.25
CA ALA A 71 -2.39 -26.70 -4.02
C ALA A 71 -1.76 -27.35 -5.27
N GLY A 72 -0.67 -28.09 -5.08
CA GLY A 72 0.06 -28.77 -6.15
C GLY A 72 1.04 -27.88 -6.91
N LEU A 73 0.68 -26.62 -7.19
CA LEU A 73 1.57 -25.65 -7.84
C LEU A 73 2.55 -25.02 -6.84
N GLY A 74 2.04 -24.62 -5.67
CA GLY A 74 2.83 -23.97 -4.62
C GLY A 74 4.02 -24.82 -4.19
N GLU A 75 3.80 -26.11 -3.92
CA GLU A 75 4.86 -27.05 -3.54
C GLU A 75 5.93 -27.17 -4.61
N LYS A 76 5.52 -27.23 -5.87
CA LYS A 76 6.45 -27.31 -7.02
C LYS A 76 7.30 -26.05 -7.11
N ILE A 77 6.69 -24.87 -7.01
CA ILE A 77 7.40 -23.58 -7.03
C ILE A 77 8.36 -23.47 -5.83
N LYS A 78 7.92 -23.88 -4.63
CA LYS A 78 8.77 -23.89 -3.42
C LYS A 78 9.94 -24.86 -3.55
N ARG A 79 9.75 -26.02 -4.21
CA ARG A 79 10.81 -26.99 -4.51
C ARG A 79 11.80 -26.45 -5.54
N LEU A 80 11.32 -25.76 -6.57
CA LEU A 80 12.16 -25.05 -7.54
C LEU A 80 12.99 -23.96 -6.87
N GLY A 81 12.39 -23.15 -6.00
CA GLY A 81 13.11 -22.10 -5.27
C GLY A 81 14.31 -22.62 -4.47
N LYS A 82 14.18 -23.79 -3.84
CA LYS A 82 15.32 -24.45 -3.15
C LYS A 82 16.48 -24.81 -4.08
N ARG A 83 16.21 -25.10 -5.36
CA ARG A 83 17.23 -25.44 -6.36
C ARG A 83 17.86 -24.20 -7.00
N VAL A 84 17.08 -23.13 -7.17
CA VAL A 84 17.46 -21.92 -7.94
C VAL A 84 17.74 -20.72 -7.01
N VAL A 85 18.05 -20.99 -5.73
CA VAL A 85 18.44 -19.97 -4.73
C VAL A 85 17.42 -18.82 -4.61
N PHE A 86 16.11 -19.13 -4.56
CA PHE A 86 15.09 -18.16 -4.17
C PHE A 86 14.11 -18.75 -3.16
N THR A 87 13.63 -17.94 -2.22
CA THR A 87 12.77 -18.45 -1.13
C THR A 87 11.31 -18.11 -1.39
N VAL A 88 10.45 -19.12 -1.37
CA VAL A 88 9.01 -18.95 -1.60
C VAL A 88 8.25 -18.95 -0.28
N TRP A 89 7.50 -17.88 -0.05
CA TRP A 89 6.58 -17.72 1.08
C TRP A 89 5.15 -17.67 0.56
N PHE A 90 4.25 -18.39 1.22
CA PHE A 90 2.85 -18.31 0.88
C PHE A 90 2.16 -17.25 1.72
N LYS A 91 1.41 -16.37 1.06
CA LYS A 91 0.52 -15.42 1.72
C LYS A 91 -0.65 -16.21 2.31
N GLY A 92 -0.88 -16.06 3.61
CA GLY A 92 -2.02 -16.66 4.29
C GLY A 92 -3.34 -16.06 3.81
N ASN A 93 -4.39 -16.88 3.84
CA ASN A 93 -5.76 -16.44 3.64
C ASN A 93 -6.22 -15.55 4.81
N TRP A 94 -7.42 -15.01 4.67
CA TRP A 94 -8.03 -14.18 5.70
C TRP A 94 -8.11 -14.95 7.02
N THR A 95 -7.74 -14.30 8.11
CA THR A 95 -7.80 -14.93 9.43
C THR A 95 -9.24 -15.23 9.82
N LEU A 96 -9.48 -16.29 10.60
CA LEU A 96 -10.80 -16.53 11.20
C LEU A 96 -11.31 -15.29 11.95
N ARG A 97 -10.42 -14.55 12.61
CA ARG A 97 -10.75 -13.27 13.25
C ARG A 97 -11.36 -12.27 12.27
N SER A 98 -10.79 -12.08 11.08
CA SER A 98 -11.32 -11.15 10.06
C SER A 98 -12.63 -11.64 9.41
N ILE A 99 -12.90 -12.95 9.44
CA ILE A 99 -14.15 -13.52 8.91
C ILE A 99 -15.28 -13.41 9.95
N LEU A 100 -14.96 -13.75 11.20
CA LEU A 100 -15.94 -13.88 12.28
C LEU A 100 -16.23 -12.55 12.99
N ARG A 101 -15.29 -11.60 13.00
CA ARG A 101 -15.52 -10.30 13.65
C ARG A 101 -16.23 -9.31 12.74
N ASN A 102 -17.42 -8.90 13.16
CA ASN A 102 -18.18 -7.76 12.64
C ASN A 102 -18.31 -6.64 13.69
N ASP A 103 -17.42 -6.59 14.68
CA ASP A 103 -17.45 -5.62 15.78
C ASP A 103 -17.13 -4.17 15.33
N LYS A 104 -16.56 -4.01 14.13
CA LYS A 104 -16.34 -2.71 13.51
C LYS A 104 -17.45 -2.39 12.51
N VAL A 105 -17.96 -1.15 12.58
CA VAL A 105 -18.87 -0.60 11.58
C VAL A 105 -18.23 -0.73 10.20
N LYS A 106 -18.93 -1.43 9.29
CA LYS A 106 -18.50 -1.55 7.90
C LYS A 106 -18.79 -0.22 7.22
N VAL A 107 -17.73 0.48 6.82
CA VAL A 107 -17.86 1.68 6.00
C VAL A 107 -18.43 1.24 4.65
N PRO A 108 -19.47 1.91 4.12
CA PRO A 108 -19.97 1.69 2.78
C PRO A 108 -18.84 1.73 1.75
N SER A 109 -18.97 0.93 0.68
CA SER A 109 -17.89 0.77 -0.30
C SER A 109 -17.43 2.13 -0.83
N ASP A 110 -18.36 3.01 -1.22
CA ASP A 110 -18.15 4.38 -1.70
C ASP A 110 -17.36 5.29 -0.75
N GLN A 111 -17.47 5.08 0.56
CA GLN A 111 -16.82 5.89 1.60
C GLN A 111 -15.50 5.31 2.10
N CYS A 112 -15.07 4.17 1.57
CA CYS A 112 -13.81 3.57 1.97
C CYS A 112 -12.61 4.45 1.54
N PRO A 113 -11.66 4.75 2.45
CA PRO A 113 -10.40 5.40 2.10
C PRO A 113 -9.46 4.45 1.35
N GLY A 114 -8.39 4.99 0.75
CA GLY A 114 -7.36 4.17 0.10
C GLY A 114 -7.81 3.65 -1.25
N ALA A 115 -7.79 4.51 -2.26
CA ALA A 115 -8.21 4.17 -3.61
C ALA A 115 -7.27 4.75 -4.67
N VAL A 116 -7.13 4.03 -5.77
CA VAL A 116 -6.70 4.59 -7.05
C VAL A 116 -7.96 4.94 -7.82
N TYR A 117 -8.02 6.17 -8.32
CA TYR A 117 -9.20 6.74 -8.95
C TYR A 117 -8.86 7.39 -10.28
N GLU A 118 -9.90 7.57 -11.07
CA GLU A 118 -9.91 8.28 -12.33
C GLU A 118 -10.79 9.52 -12.19
N ILE A 119 -10.36 10.65 -12.74
CA ILE A 119 -11.21 11.80 -13.03
C ILE A 119 -11.28 11.92 -14.54
N LYS A 120 -12.45 11.63 -15.11
CA LYS A 120 -12.71 11.70 -16.55
C LYS A 120 -13.43 13.01 -16.87
N CYS A 121 -12.94 13.72 -17.87
CA CYS A 121 -13.58 14.87 -18.48
C CYS A 121 -14.44 14.43 -19.68
N GLU A 122 -15.48 15.19 -20.00
CA GLU A 122 -16.31 14.98 -21.19
C GLU A 122 -15.50 15.01 -22.50
N CYS A 123 -14.39 15.76 -22.55
CA CYS A 123 -13.49 15.75 -23.70
C CYS A 123 -12.61 14.47 -23.80
N SER A 124 -12.96 13.41 -23.05
CA SER A 124 -12.24 12.14 -22.96
C SER A 124 -10.84 12.21 -22.31
N ALA A 125 -10.44 13.38 -21.80
CA ALA A 125 -9.24 13.49 -20.99
C ALA A 125 -9.43 12.76 -19.65
N SER A 126 -8.45 11.97 -19.24
CA SER A 126 -8.49 11.19 -18.01
C SER A 126 -7.30 11.53 -17.11
N TYR A 127 -7.55 11.82 -15.85
CA TYR A 127 -6.52 11.96 -14.82
C TYR A 127 -6.59 10.79 -13.87
N ILE A 128 -5.43 10.18 -13.59
CA ILE A 128 -5.34 9.02 -12.71
C ILE A 128 -4.58 9.43 -11.45
N GLY A 129 -5.11 9.13 -10.28
CA GLY A 129 -4.42 9.46 -9.04
C GLY A 129 -4.72 8.47 -7.93
N GLU A 130 -3.94 8.56 -6.85
CA GLU A 130 -4.22 7.87 -5.61
C GLU A 130 -4.70 8.82 -4.50
N THR A 131 -5.50 8.27 -3.58
CA THR A 131 -5.88 8.96 -2.35
C THR A 131 -5.84 8.03 -1.15
N GLY A 132 -5.30 8.54 -0.04
CA GLY A 132 -5.44 7.93 1.28
C GLY A 132 -6.80 8.21 1.94
N ASN A 133 -7.51 9.25 1.49
CA ASN A 133 -8.83 9.66 1.96
C ASN A 133 -9.94 9.04 1.09
N THR A 134 -11.20 9.44 1.31
CA THR A 134 -12.32 9.06 0.44
C THR A 134 -12.18 9.71 -0.94
N LEU A 135 -12.75 9.08 -1.98
CA LEU A 135 -12.75 9.67 -3.32
C LEU A 135 -13.49 11.01 -3.35
N ALA A 136 -14.64 11.10 -2.67
CA ALA A 136 -15.41 12.33 -2.57
C ALA A 136 -14.58 13.49 -1.99
N HIS A 137 -13.83 13.23 -0.91
CA HIS A 137 -12.95 14.24 -0.32
C HIS A 137 -11.88 14.70 -1.32
N ARG A 138 -11.22 13.76 -1.98
CA ARG A 138 -10.17 14.08 -2.97
C ARG A 138 -10.72 14.83 -4.17
N PHE A 139 -11.91 14.47 -4.64
CA PHE A 139 -12.57 15.15 -5.75
C PHE A 139 -12.94 16.59 -5.36
N GLN A 140 -13.46 16.81 -4.15
CA GLN A 140 -13.72 18.15 -3.63
C GLN A 140 -12.46 19.02 -3.53
N GLU A 141 -11.30 18.45 -3.18
CA GLU A 141 -10.02 19.18 -3.21
C GLU A 141 -9.71 19.69 -4.61
N HIS A 142 -9.87 18.84 -5.64
CA HIS A 142 -9.70 19.27 -7.03
C HIS A 142 -10.70 20.36 -7.41
N MET A 143 -11.99 20.20 -7.08
CA MET A 143 -13.01 21.21 -7.37
C MET A 143 -12.72 22.56 -6.69
N LYS A 144 -12.22 22.55 -5.45
CA LYS A 144 -11.79 23.78 -4.74
C LYS A 144 -10.64 24.48 -5.47
N SER A 145 -9.69 23.73 -6.02
CA SER A 145 -8.63 24.31 -6.87
C SER A 145 -9.19 24.95 -8.14
N LEU A 146 -10.19 24.32 -8.78
CA LEU A 146 -10.89 24.90 -9.93
C LEU A 146 -11.64 26.18 -9.56
N THR A 147 -12.36 26.19 -8.43
CA THR A 147 -13.06 27.39 -7.95
C THR A 147 -12.07 28.54 -7.70
N ARG A 148 -10.88 28.25 -7.15
CA ARG A 148 -9.81 29.25 -6.98
C ARG A 148 -9.33 29.79 -8.33
N TYR A 149 -9.10 28.90 -9.31
CA TYR A 149 -8.74 29.29 -10.67
C TYR A 149 -9.79 30.18 -11.33
N SER A 150 -11.07 29.77 -11.33
CA SER A 150 -12.16 30.58 -11.90
C SER A 150 -12.33 31.93 -11.18
N SER A 151 -12.12 31.97 -9.86
CA SER A 151 -12.15 33.22 -9.09
C SER A 151 -10.98 34.14 -9.45
N ALA A 152 -9.79 33.60 -9.72
CA ALA A 152 -8.63 34.34 -10.16
C ALA A 152 -8.81 34.90 -11.59
N LEU A 153 -9.33 34.07 -12.51
CA LEU A 153 -9.70 34.50 -13.86
C LEU A 153 -10.74 35.62 -13.85
N ASN A 154 -11.78 35.51 -13.01
CA ASN A 154 -12.81 36.54 -12.93
C ASN A 154 -12.20 37.91 -12.54
N ARG A 155 -11.23 37.92 -11.62
CA ARG A 155 -10.53 39.16 -11.22
C ARG A 155 -9.63 39.72 -12.31
N LEU A 156 -8.94 38.85 -13.06
CA LEU A 156 -8.17 39.28 -14.24
C LEU A 156 -9.05 39.98 -15.26
N ASN A 157 -10.29 39.51 -15.43
CA ASN A 157 -11.28 40.09 -16.32
C ASN A 157 -12.00 41.31 -15.72
N GLY A 158 -11.55 41.82 -14.56
CA GLY A 158 -12.15 42.99 -13.90
C GLY A 158 -13.45 42.72 -13.15
N GLY A 159 -13.82 41.45 -12.96
CA GLY A 159 -15.03 41.05 -12.24
C GLY A 159 -14.93 41.25 -10.73
N PRO A 160 -16.08 41.42 -10.04
CA PRO A 160 -16.11 41.63 -8.60
C PRO A 160 -15.64 40.37 -7.84
N PRO A 161 -15.01 40.53 -6.66
CA PRO A 161 -14.61 39.40 -5.84
C PRO A 161 -15.83 38.65 -5.28
N ASN A 162 -15.85 37.32 -5.42
CA ASN A 162 -16.90 36.45 -4.87
C ASN A 162 -16.90 36.36 -3.33
N THR A 163 -15.93 36.96 -2.64
CA THR A 163 -15.76 36.88 -1.18
C THR A 163 -16.01 38.25 -0.54
N SER A 164 -17.00 38.35 0.34
CA SER A 164 -17.29 39.59 1.09
C SER A 164 -16.37 39.83 2.29
N ARG A 165 -15.60 38.82 2.74
CA ARG A 165 -14.73 38.90 3.92
C ARG A 165 -13.41 38.14 3.71
N GLY A 166 -12.30 38.75 4.15
CA GLY A 166 -10.98 38.12 4.20
C GLY A 166 -9.85 39.06 3.78
N ARG A 167 -8.61 38.60 3.98
CA ARG A 167 -7.41 39.30 3.51
C ARG A 167 -7.37 39.26 1.97
N PRO A 168 -7.16 40.39 1.29
CA PRO A 168 -6.91 40.39 -0.15
C PRO A 168 -5.71 39.48 -0.48
N PRO A 169 -5.74 38.71 -1.58
CA PRO A 169 -4.58 37.98 -2.05
C PRO A 169 -3.41 38.95 -2.25
N THR A 170 -2.21 38.50 -1.87
CA THR A 170 -0.99 39.30 -1.94
C THR A 170 -0.32 39.22 -3.32
N LEU A 171 -0.64 38.18 -4.09
CA LEU A 171 -0.09 37.95 -5.43
C LEU A 171 -0.90 38.68 -6.49
N ASP A 172 -0.23 39.06 -7.59
CA ASP A 172 -0.87 39.57 -8.79
C ASP A 172 -1.90 38.53 -9.31
N PRO A 173 -3.07 38.95 -9.81
CA PRO A 173 -4.04 38.03 -10.39
C PRO A 173 -3.48 37.07 -11.46
N ARG A 174 -2.46 37.47 -12.24
CA ARG A 174 -1.79 36.62 -13.23
C ARG A 174 -1.01 35.50 -12.57
N ASP A 175 -0.14 35.85 -11.61
CA ASP A 175 0.63 34.89 -10.82
C ASP A 175 -0.32 33.94 -10.07
N TRP A 176 -1.45 34.46 -9.60
CA TRP A 176 -2.46 33.68 -8.91
C TRP A 176 -3.16 32.66 -9.83
N THR A 177 -3.49 33.03 -11.07
CA THR A 177 -4.02 32.08 -12.06
C THR A 177 -3.01 31.03 -12.45
N GLU A 178 -1.75 31.40 -12.65
CA GLU A 178 -0.69 30.47 -12.99
C GLU A 178 -0.47 29.47 -11.85
N GLN A 179 -0.35 29.97 -10.61
CA GLN A 179 -0.23 29.14 -9.43
C GLN A 179 -1.41 28.17 -9.29
N ALA A 180 -2.65 28.64 -9.51
CA ALA A 180 -3.84 27.80 -9.45
C ALA A 180 -3.79 26.66 -10.49
N THR A 181 -3.39 26.99 -11.72
CA THR A 181 -3.20 26.04 -12.83
C THR A 181 -2.12 25.00 -12.49
N GLN A 182 -1.05 25.42 -11.83
CA GLN A 182 0.06 24.56 -11.41
C GLN A 182 -0.27 23.66 -10.21
N THR A 183 -1.40 23.84 -9.51
CA THR A 183 -1.74 23.00 -8.35
C THR A 183 -2.04 21.54 -8.69
N SER A 184 -2.63 21.26 -9.86
CA SER A 184 -2.89 19.89 -10.31
C SER A 184 -3.00 19.78 -11.83
N ALA A 185 -2.74 18.59 -12.37
CA ALA A 185 -2.97 18.29 -13.78
C ALA A 185 -4.44 18.53 -14.20
N VAL A 186 -5.37 18.21 -13.30
CA VAL A 186 -6.82 18.47 -13.48
C VAL A 186 -7.10 19.97 -13.61
N ALA A 187 -6.47 20.80 -12.76
CA ALA A 187 -6.61 22.25 -12.83
C ALA A 187 -6.03 22.84 -14.12
N GLN A 188 -4.88 22.33 -14.57
CA GLN A 188 -4.29 22.72 -15.84
C GLN A 188 -5.17 22.36 -17.03
N HIS A 189 -5.78 21.17 -17.02
CA HIS A 189 -6.70 20.77 -18.06
C HIS A 189 -7.98 21.62 -18.06
N ALA A 190 -8.56 21.89 -16.89
CA ALA A 190 -9.76 22.72 -16.75
C ALA A 190 -9.56 24.18 -17.23
N ALA A 191 -8.32 24.67 -17.24
CA ALA A 191 -8.00 25.98 -17.81
C ALA A 191 -8.25 26.04 -19.33
N GLN A 192 -8.23 24.89 -20.01
CA GLN A 192 -8.37 24.75 -21.46
C GLN A 192 -9.66 24.03 -21.87
N CYS A 193 -10.43 23.52 -20.90
CA CYS A 193 -11.62 22.71 -21.14
C CYS A 193 -12.72 23.05 -20.13
N THR A 194 -13.93 23.31 -20.64
CA THR A 194 -15.13 23.60 -19.82
C THR A 194 -15.98 22.35 -19.54
N GLY A 195 -15.53 21.17 -19.96
CA GLY A 195 -16.27 19.92 -19.80
C GLY A 195 -16.47 19.55 -18.32
N GLN A 196 -17.60 18.91 -18.04
CA GLN A 196 -17.87 18.40 -16.70
C GLN A 196 -16.91 17.24 -16.37
N MET A 197 -16.49 17.17 -15.10
CA MET A 197 -15.60 16.14 -14.60
C MET A 197 -16.35 15.14 -13.72
N GLN A 198 -16.06 13.86 -13.89
CA GLN A 198 -16.62 12.78 -13.09
C GLN A 198 -15.50 11.93 -12.48
N ALA A 199 -15.62 11.62 -11.19
CA ALA A 199 -14.65 10.80 -10.48
C ALA A 199 -15.15 9.36 -10.29
N LYS A 200 -14.29 8.39 -10.59
CA LYS A 200 -14.58 6.95 -10.47
C LYS A 200 -13.46 6.24 -9.73
N VAL A 201 -13.80 5.27 -8.88
CA VAL A 201 -12.81 4.37 -8.27
C VAL A 201 -12.40 3.31 -9.29
N LEU A 202 -11.10 3.18 -9.55
CA LEU A 202 -10.53 2.12 -10.39
C LEU A 202 -10.23 0.87 -9.55
N CYS A 203 -9.56 1.05 -8.41
CA CYS A 203 -9.33 -0.04 -7.46
C CYS A 203 -9.11 0.46 -6.03
N ARG A 204 -9.34 -0.42 -5.06
CA ARG A 204 -9.10 -0.15 -3.64
C ARG A 204 -7.82 -0.81 -3.15
N GLU A 205 -7.05 -0.07 -2.37
CA GLU A 205 -5.83 -0.55 -1.73
C GLU A 205 -5.50 0.33 -0.52
N SER A 206 -5.54 -0.24 0.67
CA SER A 206 -5.25 0.51 1.89
C SER A 206 -3.75 0.77 2.07
N ARG A 207 -2.88 -0.11 1.55
CA ARG A 207 -1.44 0.01 1.73
C ARG A 207 -0.86 1.05 0.77
N PHE A 208 -0.35 2.15 1.34
CA PHE A 208 0.22 3.27 0.60
C PHE A 208 1.19 2.87 -0.51
N MET A 209 2.23 2.07 -0.21
CA MET A 209 3.22 1.67 -1.22
C MET A 209 2.62 0.83 -2.35
N ILE A 210 1.64 -0.02 -2.05
CA ILE A 210 0.97 -0.81 -3.09
C ILE A 210 0.05 0.08 -3.93
N ARG A 211 -0.60 1.09 -3.33
CA ARG A 211 -1.33 2.11 -4.09
C ARG A 211 -0.45 2.86 -5.07
N LYS A 212 0.73 3.32 -4.64
CA LYS A 212 1.68 4.02 -5.51
C LYS A 212 2.08 3.18 -6.72
N ILE A 213 2.32 1.89 -6.51
CA ILE A 213 2.60 0.94 -7.60
C ILE A 213 1.37 0.81 -8.52
N LYS A 214 0.18 0.60 -7.97
CA LYS A 214 -1.06 0.48 -8.75
C LYS A 214 -1.34 1.74 -9.57
N GLU A 215 -1.23 2.92 -8.97
CA GLU A 215 -1.35 4.23 -9.63
C GLU A 215 -0.39 4.33 -10.83
N ALA A 216 0.89 4.06 -10.62
CA ALA A 216 1.88 4.10 -11.70
C ALA A 216 1.56 3.10 -12.82
N LEU A 217 1.07 1.91 -12.49
CA LEU A 217 0.63 0.93 -13.48
C LEU A 217 -0.56 1.44 -14.30
N TYR A 218 -1.55 2.06 -13.66
CA TYR A 218 -2.68 2.67 -14.37
C TYR A 218 -2.23 3.85 -15.24
N ILE A 219 -1.37 4.75 -14.75
CA ILE A 219 -0.82 5.87 -15.54
C ILE A 219 -0.06 5.34 -16.77
N LYS A 220 0.74 4.28 -16.61
CA LYS A 220 1.56 3.74 -17.70
C LYS A 220 0.76 3.08 -18.83
N HIS A 221 -0.39 2.48 -18.52
CA HIS A 221 -1.13 1.64 -19.46
C HIS A 221 -2.43 2.29 -19.98
N ASN A 222 -2.72 3.53 -19.61
CA ASN A 222 -3.91 4.25 -20.06
C ASN A 222 -3.53 5.67 -20.51
N SER A 223 -4.21 6.18 -21.54
CA SER A 223 -4.08 7.58 -21.95
C SER A 223 -4.52 8.49 -20.81
N ASN A 224 -3.70 9.46 -20.44
CA ASN A 224 -3.98 10.34 -19.32
C ASN A 224 -3.33 11.72 -19.47
N ILE A 225 -3.78 12.67 -18.65
CA ILE A 225 -3.28 14.05 -18.58
C ILE A 225 -2.29 14.27 -17.43
N ASN A 226 -1.79 13.21 -16.78
CA ASN A 226 -0.86 13.35 -15.66
C ASN A 226 0.44 14.03 -16.11
N ARG A 227 1.05 14.80 -15.21
CA ARG A 227 2.35 15.45 -15.44
C ARG A 227 3.53 14.51 -15.24
N ASP A 228 3.33 13.46 -14.45
CA ASP A 228 4.34 12.46 -14.12
C ASP A 228 3.83 11.05 -14.44
N HIS A 229 4.77 10.10 -14.50
CA HIS A 229 4.49 8.69 -14.75
C HIS A 229 4.32 7.86 -13.46
N GLY A 230 4.10 8.52 -12.32
CA GLY A 230 4.05 7.88 -11.01
C GLY A 230 5.40 7.29 -10.55
N THR A 231 5.32 6.32 -9.65
CA THR A 231 6.50 5.60 -9.14
C THR A 231 7.08 4.65 -10.18
N ALA A 232 8.40 4.50 -10.23
CA ALA A 232 9.06 3.56 -11.13
C ALA A 232 8.60 2.10 -10.87
N VAL A 233 8.15 1.42 -11.92
CA VAL A 233 7.73 0.01 -11.88
C VAL A 233 8.44 -0.77 -12.98
N SER A 234 8.91 -1.98 -12.67
CA SER A 234 9.61 -2.86 -13.62
C SER A 234 8.72 -3.20 -14.82
N ASP A 235 9.32 -3.24 -16.01
CA ASP A 235 8.66 -3.65 -17.26
C ASP A 235 8.19 -5.11 -17.26
N SER A 236 8.66 -5.93 -16.31
CA SER A 236 8.16 -7.29 -16.10
C SER A 236 6.64 -7.34 -15.91
N TRP A 237 6.04 -6.25 -15.42
CA TRP A 237 4.59 -6.14 -15.22
C TRP A 237 3.80 -5.94 -16.52
N VAL A 238 4.43 -5.44 -17.60
CA VAL A 238 3.74 -5.13 -18.87
C VAL A 238 3.12 -6.39 -19.47
N ASN A 239 3.86 -7.50 -19.48
CA ASN A 239 3.37 -8.78 -20.00
C ASN A 239 2.20 -9.33 -19.17
N VAL A 240 2.28 -9.18 -17.84
CA VAL A 240 1.21 -9.62 -16.94
C VAL A 240 -0.05 -8.80 -17.16
N ILE A 241 0.09 -7.47 -17.28
CA ILE A 241 -1.03 -6.56 -17.52
C ILE A 241 -1.68 -6.86 -18.86
N ARG A 242 -0.89 -7.00 -19.93
CA ARG A 242 -1.41 -7.34 -21.26
C ARG A 242 -2.15 -8.68 -21.29
N ALA A 243 -1.66 -9.67 -20.54
CA ALA A 243 -2.30 -11.00 -20.50
C ALA A 243 -3.57 -11.04 -19.65
N THR A 244 -3.68 -10.18 -18.63
CA THR A 244 -4.79 -10.21 -17.65
C THR A 244 -5.77 -9.06 -17.82
N ASN A 245 -5.44 -8.07 -18.65
CA ASN A 245 -6.09 -6.76 -18.73
C ASN A 245 -6.22 -6.05 -17.38
N CYS A 246 -5.40 -6.44 -16.39
CA CYS A 246 -5.41 -5.78 -15.09
C CYS A 246 -4.80 -4.38 -15.23
N CYS A 247 -5.39 -3.38 -14.57
CA CYS A 247 -4.97 -1.98 -14.68
C CYS A 247 -5.27 -1.27 -16.02
N LEU A 248 -6.16 -1.83 -16.85
CA LEU A 248 -6.77 -1.11 -17.97
C LEU A 248 -8.10 -0.48 -17.52
N VAL A 249 -8.31 0.78 -17.86
CA VAL A 249 -9.59 1.46 -17.70
C VAL A 249 -10.46 1.04 -18.88
N LEU A 250 -11.35 0.08 -18.65
CA LEU A 250 -12.33 -0.30 -19.64
C LEU A 250 -13.39 0.81 -19.75
N GLU A 251 -13.53 1.39 -20.93
CA GLU A 251 -14.71 2.18 -21.25
C GLU A 251 -15.94 1.25 -21.27
N PRO A 252 -17.09 1.68 -20.75
CA PRO A 252 -18.32 0.93 -20.98
C PRO A 252 -18.52 0.82 -22.49
N PRO A 253 -18.95 -0.34 -23.02
CA PRO A 253 -19.23 -0.46 -24.44
C PRO A 253 -20.25 0.63 -24.83
N ASN A 254 -19.93 1.39 -25.88
CA ASN A 254 -20.90 2.26 -26.52
C ASN A 254 -22.13 1.40 -26.82
N LEU A 255 -23.24 1.70 -26.16
CA LEU A 255 -24.55 1.33 -26.67
C LEU A 255 -24.76 2.23 -27.89
N ASP A 256 -24.11 1.88 -28.99
CA ASP A 256 -24.36 2.48 -30.27
C ASP A 256 -25.83 2.22 -30.61
N ASN A 257 -26.51 3.34 -30.80
CA ASN A 257 -27.80 3.48 -31.46
C ASN A 257 -27.95 2.47 -32.60
N ASN A 258 -28.80 1.46 -32.41
CA ASN A 258 -29.54 0.89 -33.52
C ASN A 258 -30.90 1.58 -33.56
N GLN A 259 -30.97 2.63 -34.39
CA GLN A 259 -32.19 3.01 -35.08
C GLN A 259 -32.51 1.95 -36.13
N ALA A 260 -33.64 1.27 -35.98
CA ALA A 260 -34.61 0.95 -37.02
C ALA A 260 -35.89 0.44 -36.34
#